data_AF-A0A3D8Y6U5-F1
#
_entry.id   AF-A0A3D8Y6U5-F1
#
_cell.length_a   1.000
_cell.length_b   1.000
_cell.length_c   1.000
_cell.angle_alpha   90.00
_cell.angle_beta   90.00
_cell.angle_gamma   90.00
#
_symmetry.space_group_name_H-M   'P 1'
#
loop_
_entity.id
_entity.type
_entity.pdbx_description
1 polymer ?
#
loop_
_entity_poly.entity_id
_entity_poly.type
_entity_poly.pdbx_seq_one_letter_code
_entity_poly.pdbx_strand_id
1 'polypeptide(L)'
;MAVESFLQSKYGISVYENLRRNGNEFRTNRSRAGTFFLTCLIAPFIEECTFRLPLLTKSHLLKWIIFVVFIQYFVYDIFQIDAYLWWYRAVLIILFGGIIIFNSNSTKPILIRRKYNHLCWMLTISFALLHVVNFYPLNGAIFYLYPLYVLPQFVHGAVQSYLAIKYNSILWPLLLHVGINSTAELSRLITDSIKSIG
;
A
#
# COMPACT_ATOMS: atom_id res chain seq x y z
N MET A 1 3.43 24.95 -1.91
CA MET A 1 2.94 26.21 -1.32
C MET A 1 1.88 26.89 -2.19
N ALA A 2 2.13 27.21 -3.47
CA ALA A 2 1.13 27.90 -4.31
C ALA A 2 -0.24 27.18 -4.43
N VAL A 3 -0.24 25.87 -4.67
CA VAL A 3 -1.50 25.07 -4.75
C VAL A 3 -2.24 25.07 -3.41
N GLU A 4 -1.52 24.82 -2.29
CA GLU A 4 -2.12 24.81 -0.95
C GLU A 4 -2.73 26.17 -0.59
N SER A 5 -2.02 27.27 -0.83
CA SER A 5 -2.52 28.62 -0.60
C SER A 5 -3.77 28.93 -1.43
N PHE A 6 -3.80 28.48 -2.69
CA PHE A 6 -4.97 28.63 -3.55
C PHE A 6 -6.17 27.82 -3.04
N LEU A 7 -5.97 26.55 -2.67
CA LEU A 7 -7.03 25.68 -2.16
C LEU A 7 -7.60 26.22 -0.84
N GLN A 8 -6.73 26.70 0.05
CA GLN A 8 -7.15 27.30 1.31
C GLN A 8 -7.95 28.59 1.08
N SER A 9 -7.47 29.45 0.19
CA SER A 9 -8.15 30.73 -0.10
C SER A 9 -9.49 30.54 -0.82
N LYS A 10 -9.58 29.62 -1.79
CA LYS A 10 -10.76 29.48 -2.64
C LYS A 10 -11.81 28.52 -2.06
N TYR A 11 -11.38 27.46 -1.38
CA TYR A 11 -12.26 26.39 -0.92
C TYR A 11 -12.19 26.14 0.59
N GLY A 12 -11.30 26.82 1.32
CA GLY A 12 -11.09 26.57 2.75
C GLY A 12 -10.48 25.20 3.05
N ILE A 13 -9.81 24.58 2.08
CA ILE A 13 -9.26 23.22 2.17
C ILE A 13 -7.75 23.29 2.33
N SER A 14 -7.22 22.64 3.38
CA SER A 14 -5.80 22.33 3.51
C SER A 14 -5.56 20.83 3.34
N VAL A 15 -4.87 20.46 2.26
CA VAL A 15 -4.49 19.06 2.02
C VAL A 15 -3.44 18.61 3.02
N TYR A 16 -2.53 19.51 3.38
CA TYR A 16 -1.49 19.24 4.37
C TYR A 16 -2.10 18.93 5.75
N GLU A 17 -2.99 19.77 6.25
CA GLU A 17 -3.60 19.56 7.57
C GLU A 17 -4.48 18.31 7.58
N ASN A 18 -5.18 18.01 6.47
CA ASN A 18 -5.96 16.77 6.38
C ASN A 18 -5.07 15.53 6.50
N LEU A 19 -3.97 15.46 5.72
CA LEU A 19 -3.00 14.35 5.80
C LEU A 19 -2.36 14.26 7.18
N ARG A 20 -1.99 15.39 7.77
CA ARG A 20 -1.40 15.46 9.11
C ARG A 20 -2.36 14.94 10.18
N ARG A 21 -3.63 15.36 10.13
CA ARG A 21 -4.67 14.91 11.05
C ARG A 21 -4.89 13.40 10.93
N ASN A 22 -5.10 12.88 9.72
CA ASN A 22 -5.33 11.45 9.49
C ASN A 22 -4.15 10.60 9.99
N GLY A 23 -2.92 11.06 9.72
CA GLY A 23 -1.72 10.42 10.24
C GLY A 23 -1.69 10.41 11.77
N ASN A 24 -2.12 11.48 12.43
CA ASN A 24 -2.18 11.54 13.89
C ASN A 24 -3.27 10.63 14.45
N GLU A 25 -4.48 10.64 13.90
CA GLU A 25 -5.59 9.77 14.31
C GLU A 25 -5.24 8.29 14.17
N PHE A 26 -4.55 7.91 13.09
CA PHE A 26 -4.03 6.56 12.93
C PHE A 26 -3.07 6.15 14.06
N ARG A 27 -2.30 7.10 14.59
CA ARG A 27 -1.27 6.89 15.61
C ARG A 27 -1.79 6.97 17.04
N THR A 28 -2.79 7.80 17.35
CA THR A 28 -3.27 8.02 18.72
C THR A 28 -3.76 6.73 19.40
N ASN A 29 -4.23 5.76 18.61
CA ASN A 29 -4.75 4.49 19.12
C ASN A 29 -3.70 3.36 19.15
N ARG A 30 -2.42 3.65 18.88
CA ARG A 30 -1.36 2.63 18.75
C ARG A 30 -0.08 3.06 19.44
N SER A 31 0.68 2.10 19.96
CA SER A 31 2.03 2.36 20.46
C SER A 31 2.96 2.77 19.30
N ARG A 32 4.08 3.44 19.62
CA ARG A 32 5.10 3.82 18.61
C ARG A 32 5.63 2.58 17.88
N ALA A 33 5.95 1.52 18.63
CA ALA A 33 6.39 0.25 18.05
C ALA A 33 5.28 -0.40 17.20
N GLY A 34 4.04 -0.41 17.69
CA GLY A 34 2.91 -0.97 16.94
C GLY A 34 2.67 -0.25 15.61
N THR A 35 2.77 1.08 15.59
CA THR A 35 2.70 1.91 14.38
C THR A 35 3.83 1.54 13.41
N PHE A 36 5.06 1.40 13.92
CA PHE A 36 6.22 1.03 13.11
C PHE A 36 6.03 -0.35 12.46
N PHE A 37 5.72 -1.39 13.24
CA PHE A 37 5.51 -2.74 12.70
C PHE A 37 4.36 -2.78 11.68
N LEU A 38 3.27 -2.06 11.96
CA LEU A 38 2.13 -2.01 11.06
C LEU A 38 2.49 -1.32 9.73
N THR A 39 3.07 -0.12 9.79
CA THR A 39 3.33 0.73 8.62
C THR A 39 4.52 0.23 7.78
N CYS A 40 5.54 -0.30 8.45
CA CYS A 40 6.80 -0.67 7.81
C CYS A 40 6.86 -2.12 7.38
N LEU A 41 6.07 -3.02 7.99
CA LEU A 41 6.16 -4.46 7.73
C LEU A 41 4.83 -5.07 7.32
N ILE A 42 3.80 -4.96 8.17
CA ILE A 42 2.54 -5.67 7.96
C ILE A 42 1.77 -5.12 6.75
N ALA A 43 1.57 -3.80 6.68
CA ALA A 43 0.85 -3.18 5.55
C ALA A 43 1.60 -3.39 4.22
N PRO A 44 2.91 -3.10 4.11
CA PRO A 44 3.68 -3.43 2.91
C PRO A 44 3.59 -4.89 2.49
N PHE A 45 3.64 -5.83 3.44
CA PHE A 45 3.49 -7.26 3.15
C PHE A 45 2.13 -7.58 2.54
N ILE A 46 1.04 -7.11 3.14
CA ILE A 46 -0.33 -7.32 2.65
C ILE A 46 -0.48 -6.70 1.26
N GLU A 47 0.02 -5.48 1.07
CA GLU A 47 -0.05 -4.76 -0.21
C GLU A 47 0.71 -5.52 -1.31
N GLU A 48 1.97 -5.89 -1.09
CA GLU A 48 2.73 -6.63 -2.11
C GLU A 48 2.11 -8.00 -2.42
N CYS A 49 1.63 -8.71 -1.40
CA CYS A 49 0.90 -9.96 -1.58
C CYS A 49 -0.34 -9.77 -2.45
N THR A 50 -1.07 -8.69 -2.25
CA THR A 50 -2.32 -8.44 -2.94
C THR A 50 -2.11 -7.98 -4.38
N PHE A 51 -1.15 -7.10 -4.63
CA PHE A 51 -0.94 -6.48 -5.94
C PHE A 51 0.13 -7.16 -6.81
N ARG A 52 1.07 -7.90 -6.23
CA ARG A 52 2.15 -8.55 -7.01
C ARG A 52 1.93 -10.02 -7.20
N LEU A 53 1.38 -10.72 -6.22
CA LEU A 53 1.22 -12.17 -6.33
C LEU A 53 0.32 -12.61 -7.49
N PRO A 54 -0.75 -11.88 -7.88
CA PRO A 54 -1.51 -12.19 -9.09
C PRO A 54 -0.68 -12.12 -10.39
N LEU A 55 0.42 -11.34 -10.39
CA LEU A 55 1.34 -11.21 -11.53
C LEU A 55 2.34 -12.37 -11.62
N LEU A 56 2.64 -12.99 -10.48
CA LEU A 56 3.62 -14.07 -10.38
C LEU A 56 2.98 -15.44 -10.56
N THR A 57 1.77 -15.62 -10.02
CA THR A 57 1.12 -16.92 -10.06
C THR A 57 0.60 -17.27 -11.46
N LYS A 58 0.82 -18.53 -11.85
CA LYS A 58 0.21 -19.13 -13.04
C LYS A 58 -1.20 -19.66 -12.77
N SER A 59 -1.55 -19.93 -11.50
CA SER A 59 -2.83 -20.53 -11.13
C SER A 59 -3.96 -19.50 -11.18
N HIS A 60 -4.97 -19.76 -12.01
CA HIS A 60 -6.19 -18.95 -12.07
C HIS A 60 -6.96 -18.96 -10.74
N LEU A 61 -7.05 -20.11 -10.08
CA LEU A 61 -7.69 -20.24 -8.77
C LEU A 61 -7.05 -19.31 -7.74
N LEU A 62 -5.70 -19.26 -7.72
CA LEU A 62 -5.00 -18.40 -6.77
C LEU A 62 -5.24 -16.90 -7.06
N LYS A 63 -5.34 -16.51 -8.34
CA LYS A 63 -5.72 -15.12 -8.70
C LYS A 63 -7.11 -14.77 -8.17
N TRP A 64 -8.07 -15.69 -8.29
CA TRP A 64 -9.42 -15.50 -7.76
C TRP A 64 -9.44 -15.39 -6.24
N ILE A 65 -8.69 -16.25 -5.54
CA ILE A 65 -8.55 -16.16 -4.08
C ILE A 65 -8.01 -14.78 -3.69
N ILE A 66 -6.91 -14.34 -4.32
CA ILE A 66 -6.33 -13.01 -4.03
C ILE A 66 -7.32 -11.90 -4.35
N PHE A 67 -8.07 -12.00 -5.44
CA PHE A 67 -9.09 -11.02 -5.80
C PHE A 67 -10.23 -10.95 -4.78
N VAL A 68 -10.74 -12.09 -4.31
CA VAL A 68 -11.76 -12.14 -3.26
C VAL A 68 -11.23 -11.54 -1.96
N VAL A 69 -9.98 -11.86 -1.60
CA VAL A 69 -9.31 -11.28 -0.43
C VAL A 69 -9.14 -9.78 -0.57
N PHE A 70 -8.74 -9.30 -1.75
CA PHE A 70 -8.65 -7.87 -2.06
C PHE A 70 -9.99 -7.18 -1.90
N ILE A 71 -11.04 -7.70 -2.56
CA ILE A 71 -12.39 -7.15 -2.45
C ILE A 71 -12.81 -7.15 -0.99
N GLN A 72 -12.67 -8.25 -0.26
CA GLN A 72 -13.07 -8.31 1.14
C GLN A 72 -12.29 -7.32 2.02
N TYR A 73 -10.98 -7.20 1.85
CA TYR A 73 -10.14 -6.29 2.63
C TYR A 73 -10.58 -4.83 2.43
N PHE A 74 -10.80 -4.41 1.19
CA PHE A 74 -11.17 -3.02 0.88
C PHE A 74 -12.67 -2.73 1.04
N VAL A 75 -13.55 -3.69 0.75
CA VAL A 75 -15.00 -3.58 0.97
C VAL A 75 -15.31 -3.54 2.46
N TYR A 76 -14.61 -4.30 3.29
CA TYR A 76 -14.78 -4.25 4.75
C TYR A 76 -14.57 -2.83 5.29
N ASP A 77 -13.47 -2.19 4.90
CA ASP A 77 -13.16 -0.81 5.32
C ASP A 77 -14.13 0.22 4.72
N ILE A 78 -14.65 -0.01 3.51
CA ILE A 78 -15.63 0.88 2.86
C ILE A 78 -17.03 0.76 3.50
N PHE A 79 -17.45 -0.44 3.88
CA PHE A 79 -18.82 -0.72 4.38
C PHE A 79 -18.91 -0.88 5.91
N GLN A 80 -17.80 -0.71 6.64
CA GLN A 80 -17.74 -0.81 8.11
C GLN A 80 -18.43 -2.06 8.68
N ILE A 81 -18.30 -3.20 8.00
CA ILE A 81 -18.95 -4.45 8.45
C ILE A 81 -18.13 -5.01 9.62
N ASP A 82 -18.56 -4.86 10.87
CA ASP A 82 -17.84 -5.35 12.06
C ASP A 82 -17.80 -6.90 12.16
N ALA A 83 -16.93 -7.55 11.39
CA ALA A 83 -16.65 -8.99 11.51
C ALA A 83 -15.24 -9.21 12.09
N TYR A 84 -15.17 -9.45 13.40
CA TYR A 84 -13.95 -9.78 14.13
C TYR A 84 -13.45 -11.19 13.75
N LEU A 85 -12.76 -11.33 12.62
CA LEU A 85 -12.24 -12.62 12.14
C LEU A 85 -10.70 -12.64 12.20
N TRP A 86 -10.14 -12.70 13.41
CA TRP A 86 -8.70 -12.86 13.61
C TRP A 86 -8.16 -14.13 12.92
N TRP A 87 -8.96 -15.21 12.89
CA TRP A 87 -8.64 -16.46 12.21
C TRP A 87 -8.55 -16.30 10.69
N TYR A 88 -9.34 -15.40 10.11
CA TYR A 88 -9.28 -15.10 8.68
C TYR A 88 -7.93 -14.47 8.32
N ARG A 89 -7.45 -13.52 9.12
CA ARG A 89 -6.12 -12.90 8.96
C ARG A 89 -5.00 -13.94 9.08
N ALA A 90 -5.13 -14.88 10.02
CA ALA A 90 -4.19 -15.98 10.19
C ALA A 90 -4.15 -16.91 8.96
N VAL A 91 -5.32 -17.27 8.40
CA VAL A 91 -5.42 -18.06 7.17
C VAL A 91 -4.76 -17.35 5.98
N LEU A 92 -4.96 -16.04 5.85
CA LEU A 92 -4.29 -15.26 4.79
C LEU A 92 -2.77 -15.28 4.94
N ILE A 93 -2.24 -15.09 6.15
CA ILE A 93 -0.80 -15.13 6.41
C ILE A 93 -0.22 -16.50 6.06
N ILE A 94 -0.89 -17.59 6.44
CA ILE A 94 -0.46 -18.96 6.12
C ILE A 94 -0.49 -19.19 4.60
N LEU A 95 -1.55 -18.78 3.93
CA LEU A 95 -1.71 -18.93 2.49
C LEU A 95 -0.62 -18.15 1.73
N PHE A 96 -0.38 -16.89 2.12
CA PHE A 96 0.66 -16.06 1.52
C PHE A 96 2.07 -16.61 1.83
N GLY A 97 2.33 -17.04 3.06
CA GLY A 97 3.59 -17.68 3.46
C GLY A 97 3.89 -18.94 2.63
N GLY A 98 2.89 -19.81 2.43
CA GLY A 98 3.01 -20.99 1.59
C GLY A 98 3.34 -20.66 0.14
N ILE A 99 2.74 -19.62 -0.42
CA ILE A 99 3.00 -19.20 -1.81
C ILE A 99 4.40 -18.61 -1.97
N ILE A 100 4.90 -17.87 -0.96
CA ILE A 100 6.27 -17.34 -0.96
C ILE A 100 7.28 -18.48 -0.98
N ILE A 101 7.11 -19.47 -0.09
CA ILE A 101 7.99 -20.64 -0.01
C ILE A 101 7.95 -21.42 -1.33
N PHE A 102 6.75 -21.62 -1.89
CA PHE A 102 6.58 -22.36 -3.14
C PHE A 102 7.20 -21.64 -4.35
N ASN A 103 7.12 -20.31 -4.42
CA ASN A 103 7.71 -19.53 -5.52
C ASN A 103 9.22 -19.28 -5.35
N SER A 104 9.77 -19.35 -4.13
CA SER A 104 11.20 -19.14 -3.84
C SER A 104 12.11 -20.12 -4.61
N ASN A 105 11.61 -21.30 -4.96
CA ASN A 105 12.37 -22.33 -5.67
C ASN A 105 12.53 -22.09 -7.19
N SER A 106 11.95 -21.03 -7.76
CA SER A 106 12.07 -20.72 -9.19
C SER A 106 13.01 -19.54 -9.43
N THR A 107 14.31 -19.78 -9.27
CA THR A 107 15.38 -18.76 -9.31
C THR A 107 15.80 -18.31 -10.71
N LYS A 108 15.20 -18.85 -11.79
CA LYS A 108 15.57 -18.42 -13.14
C LYS A 108 14.83 -17.13 -13.49
N PRO A 109 15.52 -16.00 -13.71
CA PRO A 109 14.87 -14.78 -14.18
C PRO A 109 14.20 -15.08 -15.52
N ILE A 110 12.86 -15.08 -15.52
CA ILE A 110 12.08 -15.25 -16.73
C ILE A 110 12.12 -13.90 -17.46
N LEU A 111 13.15 -13.67 -18.26
CA LEU A 111 13.24 -12.51 -19.15
C LEU A 111 12.26 -12.70 -20.34
N ILE A 112 10.97 -12.84 -20.06
CA ILE A 112 9.94 -12.76 -21.10
C ILE A 112 9.62 -11.28 -21.28
N ARG A 113 10.16 -10.74 -22.38
CA ARG A 113 10.10 -9.35 -22.87
C ARG A 113 8.69 -8.76 -23.04
N ARG A 114 7.62 -9.48 -22.66
CA ARG A 114 6.21 -9.07 -22.70
C ARG A 114 5.46 -9.56 -21.45
N LYS A 115 5.56 -8.84 -20.33
CA LYS A 115 4.78 -9.14 -19.11
C LYS A 115 4.05 -7.95 -18.47
N TYR A 116 4.24 -6.73 -18.97
CA TYR A 116 3.32 -5.61 -18.68
C TYR A 116 2.03 -5.79 -19.48
N ASN A 117 1.28 -6.83 -19.15
CA ASN A 117 -0.05 -7.04 -19.70
C ASN A 117 -1.05 -6.07 -19.02
N HIS A 118 -2.28 -6.07 -19.50
CA HIS A 118 -3.35 -5.24 -18.91
C HIS A 118 -3.53 -5.48 -17.41
N LEU A 119 -3.32 -6.72 -16.93
CA LEU A 119 -3.40 -7.05 -15.50
C LEU A 119 -2.36 -6.27 -14.67
N CYS A 120 -1.11 -6.18 -15.14
CA CYS A 120 -0.07 -5.40 -14.47
C CYS A 120 -0.49 -3.94 -14.31
N TRP A 121 -0.92 -3.30 -15.40
CA TRP A 121 -1.32 -1.90 -15.36
C TRP A 121 -2.58 -1.67 -14.52
N MET A 122 -3.57 -2.56 -14.60
CA MET A 122 -4.75 -2.50 -13.74
C MET A 122 -4.36 -2.56 -12.26
N LEU A 123 -3.50 -3.50 -11.84
CA LEU A 123 -3.07 -3.61 -10.45
C LEU A 123 -2.23 -2.40 -10.00
N THR A 124 -1.37 -1.84 -10.86
CA THR A 124 -0.62 -0.62 -10.56
C THR A 124 -1.55 0.59 -10.39
N ILE A 125 -2.54 0.75 -11.26
CA ILE A 125 -3.52 1.83 -11.15
C ILE A 125 -4.37 1.66 -9.89
N SER A 126 -4.89 0.46 -9.64
CA SER A 126 -5.68 0.17 -8.43
C SER A 126 -4.89 0.43 -7.14
N PHE A 127 -3.60 0.05 -7.10
CA PHE A 127 -2.72 0.35 -5.98
C PHE A 127 -2.63 1.86 -5.72
N ALA A 128 -2.41 2.67 -6.77
CA ALA A 128 -2.35 4.12 -6.63
C ALA A 128 -3.69 4.73 -6.20
N LEU A 129 -4.80 4.29 -6.81
CA LEU A 129 -6.13 4.81 -6.52
C LEU A 129 -6.58 4.52 -5.09
N LEU A 130 -6.20 3.37 -4.53
CA LEU A 130 -6.52 3.07 -3.13
C LEU A 130 -5.86 4.03 -2.15
N HIS A 131 -4.73 4.64 -2.50
CA HIS A 131 -4.10 5.65 -1.66
C HIS A 131 -4.83 7.01 -1.69
N VAL A 132 -5.86 7.18 -2.53
CA VAL A 132 -6.74 8.35 -2.46
C VAL A 132 -7.48 8.39 -1.11
N VAL A 133 -7.71 7.23 -0.47
CA VAL A 133 -8.37 7.18 0.85
C VAL A 133 -7.55 7.85 1.95
N ASN A 134 -6.23 8.02 1.77
CA ASN A 134 -5.38 8.75 2.71
C ASN A 134 -5.80 10.23 2.85
N PHE A 135 -6.54 10.75 1.88
CA PHE A 135 -7.06 12.10 1.85
C PHE A 135 -8.50 12.21 2.41
N TYR A 136 -9.03 11.15 3.05
CA TYR A 136 -10.35 11.19 3.66
C TYR A 136 -10.47 12.32 4.72
N PRO A 137 -11.59 13.04 4.85
CA PRO A 137 -12.77 12.97 4.00
C PRO A 137 -12.48 13.50 2.59
N LEU A 138 -12.98 12.78 1.58
CA LEU A 138 -12.80 13.18 0.19
C LEU A 138 -13.59 14.46 -0.10
N ASN A 139 -13.02 15.34 -0.90
CA ASN A 139 -13.62 16.61 -1.28
C ASN A 139 -13.72 16.71 -2.81
N GLY A 140 -14.96 16.82 -3.30
CA GLY A 140 -15.24 16.91 -4.73
C GLY A 140 -14.60 18.12 -5.43
N ALA A 141 -14.36 19.22 -4.71
CA ALA A 141 -13.77 20.44 -5.28
C ALA A 141 -12.33 20.25 -5.76
N ILE A 142 -11.64 19.21 -5.27
CA ILE A 142 -10.25 18.89 -5.63
C ILE A 142 -10.12 17.51 -6.28
N PHE A 143 -11.22 16.91 -6.74
CA PHE A 143 -11.23 15.53 -7.26
C PHE A 143 -10.20 15.32 -8.39
N TYR A 144 -10.06 16.32 -9.28
CA TYR A 144 -9.11 16.30 -10.39
C TYR A 144 -7.63 16.33 -9.96
N LEU A 145 -7.33 16.72 -8.70
CA LEU A 145 -5.98 16.73 -8.15
C LEU A 145 -5.58 15.38 -7.54
N TYR A 146 -6.53 14.51 -7.19
CA TYR A 146 -6.20 13.22 -6.57
C TYR A 146 -5.27 12.34 -7.41
N PRO A 147 -5.45 12.20 -8.74
CA PRO A 147 -4.51 11.45 -9.58
C PRO A 147 -3.07 11.99 -9.50
N LEU A 148 -2.90 13.30 -9.37
CA LEU A 148 -1.59 13.92 -9.22
C LEU A 148 -1.00 13.62 -7.83
N TYR A 149 -1.82 13.68 -6.77
CA TYR A 149 -1.37 13.39 -5.42
C TYR A 149 -0.97 11.93 -5.19
N VAL A 150 -1.60 10.98 -5.90
CA VAL A 150 -1.23 9.55 -5.83
C VAL A 150 -0.21 9.12 -6.89
N LEU A 151 0.31 10.06 -7.68
CA LEU A 151 1.32 9.77 -8.69
C LEU A 151 2.59 9.11 -8.11
N PRO A 152 3.11 9.50 -6.92
CA PRO A 152 4.23 8.79 -6.30
C PRO A 152 3.93 7.30 -6.08
N GLN A 153 2.70 6.97 -5.65
CA GLN A 153 2.24 5.60 -5.42
C GLN A 153 2.07 4.85 -6.73
N PHE A 154 1.62 5.50 -7.80
CA PHE A 154 1.61 4.91 -9.15
C PHE A 154 3.02 4.52 -9.60
N VAL A 155 3.99 5.44 -9.49
CA VAL A 155 5.39 5.17 -9.85
C VAL A 155 5.97 4.06 -8.99
N HIS A 156 5.72 4.11 -7.67
CA HIS A 156 6.15 3.07 -6.74
C HIS A 156 5.58 1.71 -7.13
N GLY A 157 4.28 1.63 -7.43
CA GLY A 157 3.62 0.39 -7.83
C GLY A 157 4.12 -0.15 -9.17
N ALA A 158 4.51 0.71 -10.11
CA ALA A 158 5.12 0.31 -11.37
C ALA A 158 6.52 -0.30 -11.16
N VAL A 159 7.35 0.33 -10.31
CA VAL A 159 8.69 -0.17 -9.94
C VAL A 159 8.60 -1.49 -9.18
N GLN A 160 7.69 -1.63 -8.22
CA GLN A 160 7.49 -2.89 -7.50
C GLN A 160 7.01 -4.01 -8.44
N SER A 161 6.11 -3.71 -9.37
CA SER A 161 5.65 -4.68 -10.37
C SER A 161 6.79 -5.12 -11.29
N TYR A 162 7.66 -4.20 -11.69
CA TYR A 162 8.89 -4.52 -12.43
C TYR A 162 9.75 -5.52 -11.67
N LEU A 163 10.06 -5.22 -10.40
CA LEU A 163 10.90 -6.08 -9.56
C LEU A 163 10.27 -7.45 -9.37
N ALA A 164 8.96 -7.49 -9.07
CA ALA A 164 8.22 -8.72 -8.91
C ALA A 164 8.36 -9.62 -10.15
N ILE A 165 8.06 -9.06 -11.33
CA ILE A 165 8.07 -9.80 -12.60
C ILE A 165 9.49 -10.21 -13.00
N LYS A 166 10.46 -9.31 -12.88
CA LYS A 166 11.86 -9.53 -13.28
C LYS A 166 12.51 -10.65 -12.48
N TYR A 167 12.32 -10.64 -11.17
CA TYR A 167 12.90 -11.63 -10.26
C TYR A 167 11.96 -12.79 -9.96
N ASN A 168 10.76 -12.79 -10.54
CA ASN A 168 9.70 -13.76 -10.29
C ASN A 168 9.47 -13.99 -8.77
N SER A 169 9.52 -12.93 -7.97
CA SER A 169 9.55 -13.01 -6.51
C SER A 169 8.95 -11.77 -5.88
N ILE A 170 8.19 -11.95 -4.79
CA ILE A 170 7.68 -10.82 -4.01
C ILE A 170 8.73 -10.24 -3.05
N LEU A 171 9.86 -10.92 -2.85
CA LEU A 171 10.85 -10.51 -1.86
C LEU A 171 11.46 -9.15 -2.21
N TRP A 172 11.85 -8.95 -3.45
CA TRP A 172 12.47 -7.70 -3.92
C TRP A 172 11.56 -6.48 -3.82
N PRO A 173 10.32 -6.50 -4.32
CA PRO A 173 9.40 -5.38 -4.12
C PRO A 173 9.10 -5.16 -2.63
N LEU A 174 8.95 -6.23 -1.84
CA LEU A 174 8.71 -6.12 -0.40
C LEU A 174 9.86 -5.43 0.34
N LEU A 175 11.11 -5.85 0.10
CA LEU A 175 12.28 -5.23 0.73
C LEU A 175 12.39 -3.74 0.38
N LEU A 176 12.13 -3.37 -0.88
CA LEU A 176 12.10 -1.97 -1.29
C LEU A 176 11.00 -1.19 -0.56
N HIS A 177 9.79 -1.76 -0.49
CA HIS A 177 8.64 -1.15 0.16
C HIS A 177 8.89 -0.93 1.67
N VAL A 178 9.34 -1.98 2.36
CA VAL A 178 9.73 -1.93 3.77
C VAL A 178 10.80 -0.87 3.99
N GLY A 179 11.81 -0.81 3.11
CA GLY A 179 12.88 0.18 3.18
C GLY A 179 12.35 1.61 3.10
N ILE A 180 11.54 1.93 2.09
CA ILE A 180 10.95 3.27 1.90
C ILE A 180 10.11 3.68 3.11
N ASN A 181 9.20 2.81 3.58
CA ASN A 181 8.34 3.12 4.72
C ASN A 181 9.15 3.26 6.02
N SER A 182 10.15 2.41 6.22
CA SER A 182 11.02 2.47 7.39
C SER A 182 11.83 3.77 7.42
N THR A 183 12.36 4.23 6.28
CA THR A 183 13.06 5.51 6.21
C THR A 183 12.16 6.68 6.60
N ALA A 184 10.93 6.72 6.08
CA ALA A 184 9.95 7.76 6.42
C ALA A 184 9.59 7.73 7.92
N GLU A 185 9.31 6.54 8.45
CA GLU A 185 8.87 6.39 9.84
C GLU A 185 10.01 6.62 10.85
N LEU A 186 11.24 6.21 10.54
CA LEU A 186 12.41 6.52 11.36
C LEU A 186 12.68 8.02 11.40
N SER A 187 12.62 8.71 10.25
CA SER A 187 12.78 10.17 10.18
C SER A 187 11.75 10.89 11.08
N ARG A 188 10.51 10.42 11.07
CA ARG A 188 9.45 10.92 11.95
C ARG A 188 9.77 10.67 13.43
N LEU A 189 10.10 9.45 13.82
CA LEU A 189 10.39 9.09 15.21
C LEU A 189 11.58 9.89 15.78
N ILE A 190 12.61 10.12 14.98
CA ILE A 190 13.74 10.99 15.34
C ILE A 190 13.24 12.42 15.59
N THR A 191 12.46 12.98 14.65
CA THR A 191 11.93 14.35 14.76
C THR A 191 11.05 14.53 15.99
N ASP A 192 10.19 13.57 16.29
CA ASP A 192 9.31 13.62 17.46
C ASP A 192 10.09 13.49 18.77
N SER A 193 11.18 12.72 18.78
CA SER A 193 12.04 12.57 19.95
C SER A 193 12.77 13.88 20.26
N ILE A 194 13.28 14.59 19.23
CA ILE A 194 13.92 15.91 19.40
C ILE A 194 12.92 16.92 19.99
N LYS A 195 11.68 16.96 19.49
CA LYS A 195 10.64 17.86 19.99
C LYS A 195 10.19 17.58 21.42
N SER A 196 10.39 16.37 21.93
CA SER A 196 10.05 16.03 23.33
C SER A 196 11.09 16.45 24.36
N ILE A 197 12.28 16.89 23.90
CA ILE A 197 13.41 17.25 24.76
C ILE A 197 13.56 18.77 24.91
N GLY A 198 13.05 19.56 23.96
CA GLY A 198 13.05 21.03 23.99
C GLY A 198 11.71 21.62 24.35
#